data_AF-A0A6N8KTW1-F1
#
_entry.id   AF-A0A6N8KTW1-F1
#
_cell.length_a   1.000
_cell.length_b   1.000
_cell.length_c   1.000
_cell.angle_alpha   90.00
_cell.angle_beta   90.00
_cell.angle_gamma   90.00
#
_symmetry.space_group_name_H-M   'P 1'
#
loop_
_entity.id
_entity.type
_entity.pdbx_description
1 polymer ?
#
loop_
_entity_poly.entity_id
_entity_poly.type
_entity_poly.pdbx_seq_one_letter_code
_entity_poly.pdbx_strand_id
1 'polypeptide(L)'
;MKNQHYKTEQDIFFPSLVMEKQSISHGWRMLFFLLVISISYSCKKEVNTGIDYNLITEQRILEISEQASISDEDIAILERLNAQVTNKNMKSSYADMIEGVKLIKILIEKFNKLRTDYDINFKEFHAQLQEEIKHVTDKLPRKAKMIKELETALLNYNTDEIEFLELVLTRGSLAFFLSKNFNIKPIEGKPNRYLRADIERVDSLRVNFHHYDEKPGMSANVIRHFKGLKYLETSSKVETVWDFNHLKNLETLVLNIDRSPKVWELKIDQLHKLKHLELEGNNGTSPFGEEIDFTNKYPLLETLVLPNPVTKILTKLLLPNKPHLKTLRISNRDGFQKMKRFVIEGKSIKNGAYHFEFGSADNTEVEEVRLIGFNYSINDNGVSVSPSSSFLDDNDDGMLSIKKLFLKDISTSTLYLHNIKLDEFVTENTAFGLDVVNNDSKYMQFTDISYPIGTTFDWFNISRTTILRFSKILVGNKPLAYSVVDQLLQNKQNPETLTYIEVGGFADYPNKTLDLSRFKNLELIYINTVIKGVQVLEKIILHKSLEGVRKPIHKNGRGVPAPNVTLEYKE
;
A
#
# COMPACT_ATOMS: atom_id res chain seq x y z
N MET A 1 45.08 -18.13 29.33
CA MET A 1 43.72 -17.59 29.60
C MET A 1 42.86 -17.96 28.40
N LYS A 2 42.18 -19.12 28.49
CA LYS A 2 40.72 -19.30 28.63
C LYS A 2 39.92 -18.84 27.41
N ASN A 3 39.66 -19.82 26.52
CA ASN A 3 38.54 -19.84 25.60
C ASN A 3 37.23 -19.69 26.37
N GLN A 4 36.34 -18.79 25.92
CA GLN A 4 34.94 -18.80 26.31
C GLN A 4 34.07 -18.85 25.06
N HIS A 5 33.39 -20.00 24.94
CA HIS A 5 32.22 -20.22 24.11
C HIS A 5 31.12 -19.22 24.47
N TYR A 6 30.59 -18.51 23.48
CA TYR A 6 29.24 -17.94 23.58
C TYR A 6 28.27 -18.89 22.88
N LYS A 7 27.46 -19.57 23.69
CA LYS A 7 26.23 -20.24 23.27
C LYS A 7 25.20 -19.15 22.95
N THR A 8 24.57 -19.28 21.79
CA THR A 8 23.33 -18.61 21.43
C THR A 8 22.18 -19.24 22.21
N GLU A 9 21.61 -18.51 23.17
CA GLU A 9 20.28 -18.77 23.72
C GLU A 9 19.31 -17.81 23.02
N GLN A 10 18.47 -18.37 22.16
CA GLN A 10 17.29 -17.71 21.60
C GLN A 10 16.15 -17.91 22.59
N ASP A 11 15.85 -16.89 23.38
CA ASP A 11 14.59 -16.82 24.11
C ASP A 11 13.45 -16.49 23.14
N ILE A 12 12.69 -17.53 22.78
CA ILE A 12 11.44 -17.41 22.05
C ILE A 12 10.36 -17.03 23.07
N PHE A 13 10.05 -15.74 23.14
CA PHE A 13 8.93 -15.23 23.91
C PHE A 13 7.63 -15.42 23.11
N PHE A 14 6.66 -16.15 23.66
CA PHE A 14 5.31 -16.27 23.10
C PHE A 14 4.38 -15.23 23.77
N PRO A 15 3.92 -14.18 23.07
CA PRO A 15 2.84 -13.36 23.58
C PRO A 15 1.49 -14.07 23.39
N SER A 16 0.76 -14.09 24.49
CA SER A 16 -0.61 -14.55 24.68
C SER A 16 -1.58 -14.16 23.57
N LEU A 17 -2.32 -15.16 23.07
CA LEU A 17 -3.53 -15.02 22.27
C LEU A 17 -4.63 -14.35 23.10
N VAL A 18 -4.72 -13.03 23.01
CA VAL A 18 -5.97 -12.29 23.23
C VAL A 18 -6.55 -12.01 21.86
N MET A 19 -7.57 -12.79 21.49
CA MET A 19 -8.35 -12.65 20.27
C MET A 19 -9.34 -11.48 20.34
N GLU A 20 -9.78 -11.10 19.13
CA GLU A 20 -10.88 -10.19 18.75
C GLU A 20 -10.46 -8.76 18.41
N LYS A 21 -10.80 -8.17 17.26
CA LYS A 21 -11.90 -8.42 16.31
C LYS A 21 -11.57 -7.73 14.97
N GLN A 22 -12.18 -8.23 13.88
CA GLN A 22 -12.27 -7.63 12.52
C GLN A 22 -11.36 -8.19 11.40
N SER A 23 -11.45 -9.50 11.16
CA SER A 23 -11.32 -10.08 9.80
C SER A 23 -12.46 -11.07 9.48
N ILE A 24 -13.61 -10.83 10.09
CA ILE A 24 -14.75 -11.75 10.21
C ILE A 24 -15.91 -11.26 9.32
N SER A 25 -15.73 -11.18 7.99
CA SER A 25 -16.89 -10.89 7.11
C SER A 25 -16.99 -11.77 5.86
N HIS A 26 -15.88 -12.29 5.35
CA HIS A 26 -15.90 -13.22 4.21
C HIS A 26 -15.74 -14.67 4.66
N GLY A 27 -14.85 -14.92 5.64
CA GLY A 27 -14.76 -16.22 6.31
C GLY A 27 -16.05 -16.61 7.02
N TRP A 28 -16.77 -15.63 7.60
CA TRP A 28 -18.06 -15.90 8.25
C TRP A 28 -19.19 -16.16 7.27
N ARG A 29 -19.20 -15.65 6.04
CA ARG A 29 -20.24 -16.08 5.08
C ARG A 29 -20.03 -17.54 4.66
N MET A 30 -18.78 -17.99 4.52
CA MET A 30 -18.46 -19.39 4.25
C MET A 30 -18.69 -20.28 5.48
N LEU A 31 -18.27 -19.83 6.67
CA LEU A 31 -18.51 -20.53 7.94
C LEU A 31 -19.97 -20.55 8.31
N PHE A 32 -20.76 -19.50 8.05
CA PHE A 32 -22.20 -19.46 8.29
C PHE A 32 -22.96 -20.25 7.21
N PHE A 33 -22.44 -20.35 5.97
CA PHE A 33 -22.95 -21.35 5.00
C PHE A 33 -22.67 -22.77 5.49
N LEU A 34 -21.47 -23.07 5.97
CA LEU A 34 -21.10 -24.37 6.54
C LEU A 34 -21.84 -24.66 7.86
N LEU A 35 -22.12 -23.64 8.68
CA LEU A 35 -22.87 -23.73 9.93
C LEU A 35 -24.37 -23.88 9.66
N VAL A 36 -24.92 -23.19 8.65
CA VAL A 36 -26.31 -23.37 8.22
C VAL A 36 -26.49 -24.73 7.56
N ILE A 37 -25.51 -25.26 6.81
CA ILE A 37 -25.53 -26.64 6.29
C ILE A 37 -25.49 -27.66 7.45
N SER A 38 -24.63 -27.45 8.45
CA SER A 38 -24.53 -28.37 9.61
C SER A 38 -25.71 -28.26 10.59
N ILE A 39 -26.31 -27.08 10.76
CA ILE A 39 -27.54 -26.89 11.55
C ILE A 39 -28.79 -27.35 10.78
N SER A 40 -28.80 -27.24 9.44
CA SER A 40 -29.84 -27.85 8.60
C SER A 40 -29.81 -29.39 8.65
N TYR A 41 -28.66 -29.98 8.98
CA TYR A 41 -28.51 -31.42 9.25
C TYR A 41 -28.82 -31.80 10.71
N SER A 42 -28.81 -30.85 11.66
CA SER A 42 -29.00 -31.13 13.09
C SER A 42 -30.44 -30.88 13.59
N CYS A 43 -31.33 -30.37 12.73
CA CYS A 43 -32.73 -30.11 13.08
C CYS A 43 -33.71 -30.55 11.99
N LYS A 44 -33.71 -31.85 11.65
CA LYS A 44 -34.91 -32.55 11.16
C LYS A 44 -34.91 -33.97 11.71
N LYS A 45 -35.99 -34.28 12.42
CA LYS A 45 -36.39 -35.61 12.90
C LYS A 45 -36.10 -36.70 11.87
N GLU A 46 -35.54 -37.79 12.37
CA GLU A 46 -35.51 -39.16 11.82
C GLU A 46 -36.16 -39.32 10.44
N VAL A 47 -35.33 -39.27 9.41
CA VAL A 47 -35.56 -40.00 8.17
C VAL A 47 -34.22 -40.64 7.80
N ASN A 48 -34.24 -41.96 7.63
CA ASN A 48 -33.09 -42.77 7.26
C ASN A 48 -32.65 -42.41 5.82
N THR A 49 -31.96 -41.28 5.62
CA THR A 49 -31.37 -40.91 4.33
C THR A 49 -30.01 -41.57 4.26
N GLY A 50 -29.95 -42.75 3.63
CA GLY A 50 -28.68 -43.41 3.33
C GLY A 50 -27.75 -42.44 2.60
N ILE A 51 -26.51 -42.33 3.07
CA ILE A 51 -25.46 -41.53 2.43
C ILE A 51 -25.30 -42.04 0.99
N ASP A 52 -25.50 -41.15 0.01
CA ASP A 52 -25.27 -41.49 -1.40
C ASP A 52 -23.77 -41.46 -1.70
N TYR A 53 -23.13 -42.60 -1.44
CA TYR A 53 -21.72 -42.80 -1.72
C TYR A 53 -21.38 -42.72 -3.21
N ASN A 54 -22.34 -42.81 -4.13
CA ASN A 54 -22.05 -42.65 -5.56
C ASN A 54 -21.67 -41.19 -5.85
N LEU A 55 -22.52 -40.24 -5.46
CA LEU A 55 -22.32 -38.81 -5.72
C LEU A 55 -21.09 -38.25 -4.97
N ILE A 56 -20.94 -38.61 -3.69
CA ILE A 56 -19.83 -38.13 -2.85
C ILE A 56 -18.48 -38.62 -3.38
N THR A 57 -18.41 -39.89 -3.83
CA THR A 57 -17.18 -40.45 -4.38
C THR A 57 -16.78 -39.72 -5.66
N GLU A 58 -17.72 -39.48 -6.58
CA GLU A 58 -17.45 -38.78 -7.83
C GLU A 58 -16.94 -37.34 -7.60
N GLN A 59 -17.64 -36.57 -6.76
CA GLN A 59 -17.23 -35.21 -6.43
C GLN A 59 -15.82 -35.18 -5.85
N ARG A 60 -15.52 -36.10 -4.93
CA ARG A 60 -14.22 -36.11 -4.27
C ARG A 60 -13.09 -36.51 -5.21
N ILE A 61 -13.32 -37.44 -6.14
CA ILE A 61 -12.36 -37.79 -7.19
C ILE A 61 -12.05 -36.57 -8.06
N LEU A 62 -13.07 -35.83 -8.49
CA LEU A 62 -12.90 -34.63 -9.32
C LEU A 62 -12.12 -33.55 -8.58
N GLU A 63 -12.50 -33.24 -7.33
CA GLU A 63 -11.80 -32.26 -6.48
C GLU A 63 -10.32 -32.61 -6.28
N ILE A 64 -10.01 -33.85 -5.90
CA ILE A 64 -8.62 -34.29 -5.67
C ILE A 64 -7.83 -34.23 -6.98
N SER A 65 -8.44 -34.60 -8.11
CA SER A 65 -7.76 -34.55 -9.41
C SER A 65 -7.29 -33.15 -9.81
N GLU A 66 -7.93 -32.09 -9.31
CA GLU A 66 -7.60 -30.70 -9.64
C GLU A 66 -6.55 -30.08 -8.73
N GLN A 67 -6.21 -30.72 -7.61
CA GLN A 67 -5.24 -30.22 -6.65
C GLN A 67 -3.85 -30.02 -7.25
N ALA A 68 -3.08 -29.09 -6.67
CA ALA A 68 -1.70 -28.82 -7.09
C ALA A 68 -0.73 -29.94 -6.71
N SER A 69 -1.05 -30.70 -5.66
CA SER A 69 -0.32 -31.86 -5.18
C SER A 69 -1.32 -32.88 -4.63
N ILE A 70 -1.09 -34.17 -4.84
CA ILE A 70 -1.95 -35.26 -4.36
C ILE A 70 -1.14 -36.12 -3.38
N SER A 71 -1.63 -36.30 -2.17
CA SER A 71 -0.96 -37.12 -1.15
C SER A 71 -1.38 -38.60 -1.22
N ASP A 72 -0.64 -39.48 -0.54
CA ASP A 72 -1.07 -40.88 -0.39
C ASP A 72 -2.36 -41.02 0.44
N GLU A 73 -2.61 -40.10 1.38
CA GLU A 73 -3.86 -40.09 2.13
C GLU A 73 -5.05 -39.71 1.24
N ASP A 74 -4.87 -38.79 0.28
CA ASP A 74 -5.92 -38.45 -0.69
C ASP A 74 -6.33 -39.69 -1.50
N ILE A 75 -5.37 -40.50 -1.95
CA ILE A 75 -5.64 -41.76 -2.64
C ILE A 75 -6.35 -42.76 -1.72
N ALA A 76 -5.88 -42.93 -0.48
CA ALA A 76 -6.49 -43.83 0.49
C ALA A 76 -7.95 -43.44 0.81
N ILE A 77 -8.24 -42.14 0.88
CA ILE A 77 -9.62 -41.62 1.06
C ILE A 77 -10.49 -42.01 -0.14
N LEU A 78 -10.01 -41.85 -1.37
CA LEU A 78 -10.76 -42.21 -2.57
C LEU A 78 -11.04 -43.72 -2.64
N GLU A 79 -10.07 -44.56 -2.28
CA GLU A 79 -10.25 -46.02 -2.24
C GLU A 79 -11.27 -46.44 -1.17
N ARG A 80 -11.22 -45.83 0.01
CA ARG A 80 -12.23 -46.05 1.08
C ARG A 80 -13.63 -45.64 0.64
N LEU A 81 -13.77 -44.49 -0.05
CA LEU A 81 -15.04 -44.01 -0.57
C LEU A 81 -15.59 -44.95 -1.66
N ASN A 82 -14.75 -45.36 -2.61
CA ASN A 82 -15.16 -46.29 -3.66
C ASN A 82 -15.54 -47.68 -3.11
N ALA A 83 -14.94 -48.11 -1.99
CA ALA A 83 -15.36 -49.36 -1.33
C ALA A 83 -16.83 -49.31 -0.87
N GLN A 84 -17.33 -48.12 -0.51
CA GLN A 84 -18.70 -47.88 -0.02
C GLN A 84 -19.73 -47.63 -1.15
N VAL A 85 -19.27 -47.53 -2.41
CA VAL A 85 -20.12 -47.43 -3.60
C VAL A 85 -20.85 -48.75 -3.85
N THR A 86 -22.18 -48.68 -3.94
CA THR A 86 -23.06 -49.84 -4.10
C THR A 86 -23.42 -50.12 -5.56
N ASN A 87 -23.38 -49.11 -6.44
CA ASN A 87 -23.61 -49.30 -7.87
C ASN A 87 -22.36 -49.90 -8.55
N LYS A 88 -22.48 -51.14 -9.04
CA LYS A 88 -21.37 -51.89 -9.63
C LYS A 88 -20.73 -51.21 -10.85
N ASN A 89 -21.52 -50.55 -11.69
CA ASN A 89 -21.02 -49.86 -12.89
C ASN A 89 -20.26 -48.59 -12.50
N MET A 90 -20.79 -47.83 -11.54
CA MET A 90 -20.14 -46.63 -11.00
C MET A 90 -18.86 -47.00 -10.26
N LYS A 91 -18.87 -48.07 -9.45
CA LYS A 91 -17.70 -48.56 -8.73
C LYS A 91 -16.52 -48.90 -9.65
N SER A 92 -16.80 -49.53 -10.79
CA SER A 92 -15.78 -49.79 -11.81
C SER A 92 -15.29 -48.50 -12.46
N SER A 93 -16.21 -47.60 -12.84
CA SER A 93 -15.85 -46.31 -13.43
C SER A 93 -15.02 -45.43 -12.48
N TYR A 94 -15.34 -45.42 -11.19
CA TYR A 94 -14.60 -44.69 -10.18
C TYR A 94 -13.26 -45.34 -9.90
N ALA A 95 -13.14 -46.68 -9.96
CA ALA A 95 -11.84 -47.34 -9.90
C ALA A 95 -10.93 -46.88 -11.05
N ASP A 96 -11.44 -46.80 -12.28
CA ASP A 96 -10.68 -46.28 -13.43
C ASP A 96 -10.27 -44.80 -13.24
N MET A 97 -11.14 -43.98 -12.66
CA MET A 97 -10.82 -42.58 -12.36
C MET A 97 -9.78 -42.46 -11.24
N ILE A 98 -9.84 -43.30 -10.20
CA ILE A 98 -8.85 -43.33 -9.11
C ILE A 98 -7.48 -43.75 -9.64
N GLU A 99 -7.41 -44.73 -10.53
CA GLU A 99 -6.16 -45.07 -11.23
C GLU A 99 -5.65 -43.89 -12.07
N GLY A 100 -6.55 -43.14 -12.72
CA GLY A 100 -6.22 -41.87 -13.36
C GLY A 100 -5.64 -40.84 -12.40
N VAL A 101 -6.17 -40.70 -11.17
CA VAL A 101 -5.65 -39.81 -10.13
C VAL A 101 -4.26 -40.25 -9.64
N LYS A 102 -4.01 -41.56 -9.50
CA LYS A 102 -2.67 -42.11 -9.18
C LYS A 102 -1.65 -41.77 -10.28
N LEU A 103 -2.04 -41.88 -11.55
CA LEU A 103 -1.20 -41.46 -12.67
C LEU A 103 -0.95 -39.95 -12.64
N ILE A 104 -1.97 -39.13 -12.37
CA ILE A 104 -1.80 -37.67 -12.22
C ILE A 104 -0.80 -37.34 -11.13
N LYS A 105 -0.82 -38.03 -9.97
CA LYS A 105 0.15 -37.85 -8.89
C LYS A 105 1.59 -38.01 -9.41
N ILE A 106 1.88 -39.11 -10.11
CA ILE A 106 3.20 -39.40 -10.70
C ILE A 106 3.56 -38.35 -11.76
N LEU A 107 2.60 -38.02 -12.62
CA LEU A 107 2.80 -37.06 -13.69
C LEU A 107 3.09 -35.65 -13.16
N ILE A 108 2.48 -35.21 -12.06
CA ILE A 108 2.80 -33.93 -11.40
C ILE A 108 4.29 -33.87 -11.02
N GLU A 109 4.83 -34.95 -10.44
CA GLU A 109 6.25 -35.05 -10.12
C GLU A 109 7.13 -35.02 -11.37
N LYS A 110 6.72 -35.72 -12.44
CA LYS A 110 7.44 -35.70 -13.73
C LYS A 110 7.36 -34.35 -14.43
N PHE A 111 6.25 -33.63 -14.35
CA PHE A 111 6.15 -32.26 -14.83
C PHE A 111 7.08 -31.33 -14.06
N ASN A 112 7.21 -31.53 -12.75
CA ASN A 112 8.19 -30.81 -11.95
C ASN A 112 9.60 -31.15 -12.45
N LYS A 113 9.94 -32.42 -12.68
CA LYS A 113 11.22 -32.81 -13.29
C LYS A 113 11.44 -32.21 -14.68
N LEU A 114 10.46 -32.24 -15.58
CA LEU A 114 10.57 -31.60 -16.89
C LEU A 114 10.89 -30.09 -16.77
N ARG A 115 10.45 -29.45 -15.68
CA ARG A 115 10.72 -28.05 -15.37
C ARG A 115 12.02 -27.82 -14.59
N THR A 116 12.48 -28.76 -13.77
CA THR A 116 13.56 -28.52 -12.80
C THR A 116 14.79 -29.40 -12.98
N ASP A 117 14.69 -30.49 -13.72
CA ASP A 117 15.77 -31.43 -14.00
C ASP A 117 16.30 -31.16 -15.41
N TYR A 118 17.60 -30.92 -15.50
CA TYR A 118 18.22 -30.32 -16.66
C TYR A 118 19.14 -31.26 -17.43
N ASP A 119 19.45 -32.42 -16.83
CA ASP A 119 20.19 -33.49 -17.47
C ASP A 119 19.25 -34.40 -18.28
N ILE A 120 17.94 -34.16 -18.18
CA ILE A 120 16.95 -34.89 -18.96
C ILE A 120 17.05 -34.52 -20.43
N ASN A 121 16.97 -35.52 -21.29
CA ASN A 121 16.74 -35.30 -22.71
C ASN A 121 15.32 -34.77 -22.90
N PHE A 122 15.15 -33.44 -22.98
CA PHE A 122 13.82 -32.80 -23.01
C PHE A 122 12.90 -33.40 -24.06
N LYS A 123 13.37 -33.63 -25.30
CA LYS A 123 12.53 -34.17 -26.37
C LYS A 123 12.04 -35.57 -26.06
N GLU A 124 12.91 -36.42 -25.53
CA GLU A 124 12.57 -37.79 -25.15
C GLU A 124 11.66 -37.82 -23.91
N PHE A 125 11.96 -37.00 -22.90
CA PHE A 125 11.18 -36.92 -21.67
C PHE A 125 9.80 -36.26 -21.88
N HIS A 126 9.72 -35.27 -22.78
CA HIS A 126 8.47 -34.67 -23.25
C HIS A 126 7.61 -35.70 -23.98
N ALA A 127 8.20 -36.47 -24.90
CA ALA A 127 7.49 -37.55 -25.60
C ALA A 127 7.00 -38.64 -24.64
N GLN A 128 7.80 -39.02 -23.64
CA GLN A 128 7.39 -39.94 -22.57
C GLN A 128 6.20 -39.40 -21.78
N LEU A 129 6.26 -38.13 -21.33
CA LEU A 129 5.16 -37.47 -20.65
C LEU A 129 3.89 -37.40 -21.51
N GLN A 130 4.03 -37.12 -22.81
CA GLN A 130 2.92 -37.07 -23.74
C GLN A 130 2.24 -38.44 -23.85
N GLU A 131 3.00 -39.52 -23.89
CA GLU A 131 2.46 -40.89 -23.93
C GLU A 131 1.78 -41.25 -22.61
N GLU A 132 2.38 -40.95 -21.47
CA GLU A 132 1.79 -41.25 -20.16
C GLU A 132 0.49 -40.49 -19.91
N ILE A 133 0.36 -39.24 -20.39
CA ILE A 133 -0.89 -38.47 -20.29
C ILE A 133 -2.03 -39.14 -21.09
N LYS A 134 -1.75 -39.88 -22.17
CA LYS A 134 -2.80 -40.60 -22.93
C LYS A 134 -3.50 -41.66 -22.08
N HIS A 135 -2.79 -42.25 -21.10
CA HIS A 135 -3.33 -43.25 -20.19
C HIS A 135 -4.20 -42.66 -19.07
N VAL A 136 -4.17 -41.33 -18.86
CA VAL A 136 -5.13 -40.67 -17.96
C VAL A 136 -6.52 -40.68 -18.61
N THR A 137 -7.55 -41.08 -17.87
CA THR A 137 -8.93 -41.10 -18.38
C THR A 137 -9.45 -39.71 -18.73
N ASP A 138 -10.24 -39.60 -19.82
CA ASP A 138 -10.86 -38.34 -20.25
C ASP A 138 -11.95 -37.83 -19.28
N LYS A 139 -12.34 -38.66 -18.31
CA LYS A 139 -13.30 -38.29 -17.25
C LYS A 139 -12.71 -37.33 -16.21
N LEU A 140 -11.38 -37.11 -16.21
CA LEU A 140 -10.72 -36.21 -15.25
C LEU A 140 -10.38 -34.86 -15.91
N PRO A 141 -10.86 -33.73 -15.35
CA PRO A 141 -10.65 -32.39 -15.92
C PRO A 141 -9.16 -32.01 -16.01
N ARG A 142 -8.33 -32.55 -15.10
CA ARG A 142 -6.89 -32.30 -15.05
C ARG A 142 -6.15 -32.75 -16.31
N LYS A 143 -6.63 -33.75 -17.05
CA LYS A 143 -5.97 -34.24 -18.28
C LYS A 143 -5.78 -33.12 -19.31
N ALA A 144 -6.85 -32.39 -19.63
CA ALA A 144 -6.81 -31.29 -20.59
C ALA A 144 -5.85 -30.17 -20.13
N LYS A 145 -5.82 -29.89 -18.83
CA LYS A 145 -4.88 -28.92 -18.24
C LYS A 145 -3.44 -29.38 -18.39
N MET A 146 -3.14 -30.66 -18.16
CA MET A 146 -1.79 -31.22 -18.31
C MET A 146 -1.31 -31.22 -19.75
N ILE A 147 -2.18 -31.52 -20.72
CA ILE A 147 -1.87 -31.40 -22.16
C ILE A 147 -1.45 -29.96 -22.47
N LYS A 148 -2.24 -28.97 -22.04
CA LYS A 148 -1.92 -27.55 -22.25
C LYS A 148 -0.62 -27.13 -21.56
N GLU A 149 -0.35 -27.63 -20.35
CA GLU A 149 0.92 -27.41 -19.64
C GLU A 149 2.11 -28.01 -20.42
N LEU A 150 1.95 -29.18 -21.06
CA LEU A 150 2.98 -29.85 -21.86
C LEU A 150 3.23 -29.15 -23.20
N GLU A 151 2.19 -28.70 -23.87
CA GLU A 151 2.28 -27.87 -25.09
C GLU A 151 2.98 -26.55 -24.79
N THR A 152 2.66 -25.92 -23.66
CA THR A 152 3.33 -24.69 -23.21
C THR A 152 4.81 -24.97 -22.93
N ALA A 153 5.15 -26.11 -22.33
CA ALA A 153 6.54 -26.49 -22.11
C ALA A 153 7.31 -26.67 -23.42
N LEU A 154 6.68 -27.25 -24.46
CA LEU A 154 7.28 -27.39 -25.79
C LEU A 154 7.47 -26.05 -26.50
N LEU A 155 6.47 -25.17 -26.45
CA LEU A 155 6.56 -23.83 -27.02
C LEU A 155 7.66 -23.00 -26.37
N ASN A 156 7.91 -23.22 -25.08
CA ASN A 156 8.96 -22.55 -24.31
C ASN A 156 10.31 -23.27 -24.42
N TYR A 157 10.38 -24.44 -25.08
CA TYR A 157 11.63 -25.14 -25.32
C TYR A 157 12.35 -24.49 -26.49
N ASN A 158 13.09 -23.42 -26.19
CA ASN A 158 13.92 -22.72 -27.15
C ASN A 158 15.40 -23.13 -26.98
N THR A 159 16.00 -23.67 -28.05
CA THR A 159 17.44 -24.01 -28.13
C THR A 159 18.26 -22.94 -28.84
N ASP A 160 17.64 -21.82 -29.23
CA ASP A 160 18.33 -20.70 -29.86
C ASP A 160 19.48 -20.20 -28.97
N GLU A 161 20.45 -19.57 -29.60
CA GLU A 161 21.64 -19.07 -28.93
C GLU A 161 21.53 -17.56 -28.79
N ILE A 162 21.83 -17.05 -27.59
CA ILE A 162 21.84 -15.62 -27.33
C ILE A 162 23.24 -15.23 -26.90
N GLU A 163 23.81 -14.31 -27.68
CA GLU A 163 25.10 -13.69 -27.36
C GLU A 163 24.89 -12.50 -26.43
N PHE A 164 25.48 -12.58 -25.24
CA PHE A 164 25.61 -11.47 -24.31
C PHE A 164 26.97 -10.77 -24.49
N LEU A 165 27.07 -9.54 -24.00
CA LEU A 165 28.36 -8.86 -23.94
C LEU A 165 29.26 -9.56 -22.91
N GLU A 166 30.50 -9.85 -23.30
CA GLU A 166 31.48 -10.66 -22.53
C GLU A 166 31.75 -10.11 -21.13
N LEU A 167 31.67 -8.78 -20.96
CA LEU A 167 31.88 -8.09 -19.71
C LEU A 167 30.74 -8.29 -18.68
N VAL A 168 29.54 -8.66 -19.12
CA VAL A 168 28.37 -8.89 -18.24
C VAL A 168 28.54 -10.18 -17.41
N LEU A 169 29.40 -11.10 -17.86
CA LEU A 169 29.49 -12.46 -17.33
C LEU A 169 30.78 -12.75 -16.55
N THR A 170 31.65 -11.77 -16.30
CA THR A 170 32.89 -11.97 -15.53
C THR A 170 32.85 -11.26 -14.16
N ARG A 171 33.12 -12.04 -13.09
CA ARG A 171 33.08 -11.72 -11.63
C ARG A 171 31.68 -11.62 -11.00
N GLY A 172 31.31 -12.59 -10.14
CA GLY A 172 30.05 -12.56 -9.36
C GLY A 172 28.78 -12.42 -10.21
N SER A 173 28.86 -12.88 -11.46
CA SER A 173 28.16 -12.29 -12.60
C SER A 173 26.75 -12.84 -12.84
N LEU A 174 26.03 -12.19 -13.76
CA LEU A 174 24.74 -12.66 -14.27
C LEU A 174 24.79 -14.14 -14.68
N ALA A 175 25.89 -14.63 -15.29
CA ALA A 175 26.06 -16.05 -15.61
C ALA A 175 26.01 -16.96 -14.37
N PHE A 176 26.64 -16.55 -13.26
CA PHE A 176 26.58 -17.30 -12.01
C PHE A 176 25.16 -17.31 -11.44
N PHE A 177 24.47 -16.17 -11.47
CA PHE A 177 23.07 -16.07 -11.06
C PHE A 177 22.16 -16.97 -11.91
N LEU A 178 22.30 -16.92 -13.23
CA LEU A 178 21.52 -17.71 -14.18
C LEU A 178 21.80 -19.22 -14.02
N SER A 179 23.07 -19.60 -13.85
CA SER A 179 23.46 -20.98 -13.59
C SER A 179 22.95 -21.48 -12.24
N LYS A 180 23.04 -20.68 -11.18
CA LYS A 180 22.63 -21.09 -9.83
C LYS A 180 21.10 -21.21 -9.67
N ASN A 181 20.34 -20.27 -10.23
CA ASN A 181 18.90 -20.17 -9.98
C ASN A 181 18.05 -20.77 -11.10
N PHE A 182 18.57 -20.83 -12.32
CA PHE A 182 17.84 -21.30 -13.50
C PHE A 182 18.56 -22.43 -14.24
N ASN A 183 19.77 -22.82 -13.80
CA ASN A 183 20.69 -23.75 -14.47
C ASN A 183 20.97 -23.39 -15.94
N ILE A 184 20.88 -22.11 -16.28
CA ILE A 184 21.26 -21.59 -17.58
C ILE A 184 22.76 -21.37 -17.55
N LYS A 185 23.49 -22.25 -18.24
CA LYS A 185 24.95 -22.24 -18.32
C LYS A 185 25.42 -21.75 -19.69
N PRO A 186 26.65 -21.23 -19.78
CA PRO A 186 27.31 -21.05 -21.06
C PRO A 186 27.30 -22.32 -21.91
N ILE A 187 27.19 -22.14 -23.22
CA ILE A 187 27.19 -23.25 -24.17
C ILE A 187 28.60 -23.85 -24.22
N GLU A 188 28.70 -25.16 -23.99
CA GLU A 188 29.96 -25.90 -24.05
C GLU A 188 30.64 -25.74 -25.42
N GLY A 189 31.95 -25.54 -25.42
CA GLY A 189 32.74 -25.30 -26.64
C GLY A 189 32.59 -23.90 -27.24
N LYS A 190 31.77 -23.01 -26.66
CA LYS A 190 31.66 -21.60 -27.05
C LYS A 190 32.23 -20.66 -25.98
N PRO A 191 32.60 -19.41 -26.35
CA PRO A 191 32.93 -18.39 -25.36
C PRO A 191 31.79 -18.24 -24.33
N ASN A 192 32.13 -17.95 -23.07
CA ASN A 192 31.16 -17.93 -21.96
C ASN A 192 30.00 -16.93 -22.12
N ARG A 193 30.05 -16.08 -23.15
CA ARG A 193 29.07 -15.07 -23.52
C ARG A 193 27.86 -15.60 -24.31
N TYR A 194 27.91 -16.84 -24.78
CA TYR A 194 26.77 -17.49 -25.44
C TYR A 194 25.98 -18.32 -24.41
N LEU A 195 24.70 -17.95 -24.21
CA LEU A 195 23.75 -18.69 -23.38
C LEU A 195 22.63 -19.28 -24.25
N ARG A 196 21.98 -20.35 -23.76
CA ARG A 196 20.77 -20.90 -24.40
C ARG A 196 19.60 -19.92 -24.24
N ALA A 197 18.66 -19.96 -25.17
CA ALA A 197 17.50 -19.07 -25.24
C ALA A 197 16.36 -19.39 -24.26
N ASP A 198 16.54 -20.40 -23.39
CA ASP A 198 15.60 -20.70 -22.31
C ASP A 198 15.58 -19.63 -21.19
N ILE A 199 16.28 -18.51 -21.40
CA ILE A 199 16.19 -17.28 -20.60
C ILE A 199 14.77 -16.70 -20.50
N GLU A 200 13.84 -17.07 -21.38
CA GLU A 200 12.43 -16.69 -21.24
C GLU A 200 11.79 -17.30 -19.98
N ARG A 201 12.40 -18.34 -19.39
CA ARG A 201 11.99 -18.92 -18.10
C ARG A 201 12.41 -18.08 -16.90
N VAL A 202 13.31 -17.12 -17.08
CA VAL A 202 13.75 -16.21 -16.03
C VAL A 202 12.63 -15.22 -15.77
N ASP A 203 11.93 -15.41 -14.65
CA ASP A 203 10.82 -14.55 -14.23
C ASP A 203 11.25 -13.49 -13.20
N SER A 204 12.47 -13.60 -12.66
CA SER A 204 13.03 -12.66 -11.70
C SER A 204 14.50 -12.39 -11.98
N LEU A 205 14.86 -11.11 -12.03
CA LEU A 205 16.23 -10.67 -12.23
C LEU A 205 16.57 -9.50 -11.31
N ARG A 206 17.68 -9.64 -10.59
CA ARG A 206 18.34 -8.55 -9.86
C ARG A 206 19.75 -8.38 -10.42
N VAL A 207 20.00 -7.26 -11.11
CA VAL A 207 21.26 -7.02 -11.80
C VAL A 207 21.67 -5.56 -11.69
N ASN A 208 22.86 -5.31 -11.14
CA ASN A 208 23.40 -3.96 -10.99
C ASN A 208 24.64 -3.82 -11.86
N PHE A 209 24.65 -2.85 -12.77
CA PHE A 209 25.69 -2.71 -13.79
C PHE A 209 26.86 -1.80 -13.37
N HIS A 210 27.05 -1.58 -12.05
CA HIS A 210 28.01 -0.63 -11.48
C HIS A 210 29.51 -1.00 -11.60
N HIS A 211 29.96 -1.48 -12.76
CA HIS A 211 31.35 -1.77 -13.06
C HIS A 211 32.06 -0.57 -13.72
N TYR A 212 33.39 -0.49 -13.57
CA TYR A 212 34.21 0.59 -14.14
C TYR A 212 34.16 0.65 -15.67
N ASP A 213 33.76 -0.44 -16.33
CA ASP A 213 33.70 -0.56 -17.79
C ASP A 213 32.25 -0.58 -18.33
N GLU A 214 31.28 -0.11 -17.53
CA GLU A 214 29.88 0.02 -17.98
C GLU A 214 29.81 0.98 -19.19
N LYS A 215 29.17 0.54 -20.28
CA LYS A 215 28.96 1.35 -21.50
C LYS A 215 27.47 1.65 -21.70
N PRO A 216 27.11 2.82 -22.26
CA PRO A 216 25.73 3.12 -22.64
C PRO A 216 25.13 2.01 -23.51
N GLY A 217 23.87 1.65 -23.26
CA GLY A 217 23.16 0.57 -23.95
C GLY A 217 23.54 -0.84 -23.50
N MET A 218 24.56 -1.03 -22.65
CA MET A 218 24.95 -2.36 -22.17
C MET A 218 23.83 -3.00 -21.34
N SER A 219 23.24 -2.24 -20.42
CA SER A 219 22.19 -2.71 -19.52
C SER A 219 20.90 -3.03 -20.29
N ALA A 220 20.50 -2.13 -21.19
CA ALA A 220 19.37 -2.35 -22.09
C ALA A 220 19.58 -3.59 -22.99
N ASN A 221 20.78 -3.79 -23.53
CA ASN A 221 21.11 -4.95 -24.36
C ASN A 221 21.06 -6.28 -23.61
N VAL A 222 21.33 -6.28 -22.31
CA VAL A 222 21.23 -7.49 -21.49
C VAL A 222 19.77 -7.78 -21.17
N ILE A 223 19.02 -6.78 -20.69
CA ILE A 223 17.66 -6.97 -20.18
C ILE A 223 16.67 -7.34 -21.30
N ARG A 224 16.88 -6.83 -22.54
CA ARG A 224 15.97 -7.07 -23.68
C ARG A 224 15.68 -8.53 -24.01
N HIS A 225 16.59 -9.41 -23.59
CA HIS A 225 16.51 -10.83 -23.89
C HIS A 225 15.56 -11.58 -22.92
N PHE A 226 15.27 -11.02 -21.73
CA PHE A 226 14.47 -11.68 -20.70
C PHE A 226 12.97 -11.34 -20.78
N LYS A 227 12.29 -11.76 -21.87
CA LYS A 227 10.86 -11.43 -22.12
C LYS A 227 9.88 -12.01 -21.08
N GLY A 228 10.30 -13.04 -20.33
CA GLY A 228 9.51 -13.69 -19.30
C GLY A 228 9.48 -12.98 -17.94
N LEU A 229 10.26 -11.90 -17.77
CA LEU A 229 10.40 -11.23 -16.47
C LEU A 229 9.07 -10.74 -15.91
N LYS A 230 8.86 -11.05 -14.64
CA LYS A 230 7.83 -10.51 -13.75
C LYS A 230 8.43 -9.57 -12.71
N TYR A 231 9.66 -9.82 -12.27
CA TYR A 231 10.40 -8.97 -11.33
C TYR A 231 11.71 -8.51 -11.95
N LEU A 232 11.96 -7.21 -11.93
CA LEU A 232 13.23 -6.62 -12.32
C LEU A 232 13.68 -5.61 -11.26
N GLU A 233 14.89 -5.80 -10.77
CA GLU A 233 15.62 -4.81 -9.98
C GLU A 233 16.95 -4.51 -10.66
N THR A 234 17.18 -3.24 -10.99
CA THR A 234 18.39 -2.85 -11.72
C THR A 234 18.87 -1.45 -11.41
N SER A 235 20.14 -1.19 -11.75
CA SER A 235 20.78 0.10 -11.61
C SER A 235 21.88 0.28 -12.67
N SER A 236 22.12 1.53 -13.07
CA SER A 236 23.18 1.89 -14.02
C SER A 236 23.76 3.26 -13.67
N LYS A 237 25.04 3.49 -13.99
CA LYS A 237 25.66 4.81 -13.91
C LYS A 237 25.74 5.56 -15.23
N VAL A 238 25.53 4.86 -16.35
CA VAL A 238 25.78 5.40 -17.71
C VAL A 238 24.58 5.26 -18.64
N GLU A 239 23.62 4.39 -18.32
CA GLU A 239 22.43 4.18 -19.14
C GLU A 239 21.53 5.41 -19.09
N THR A 240 21.38 6.08 -20.22
CA THR A 240 20.57 7.29 -20.36
C THR A 240 19.16 6.98 -20.85
N VAL A 241 18.90 5.77 -21.36
CA VAL A 241 17.58 5.37 -21.85
C VAL A 241 17.25 3.98 -21.35
N TRP A 242 16.26 3.88 -20.47
CA TRP A 242 15.70 2.60 -20.03
C TRP A 242 14.37 2.34 -20.71
N ASP A 243 14.35 1.49 -21.73
CA ASP A 243 13.11 1.06 -22.38
C ASP A 243 12.74 -0.36 -21.96
N PHE A 244 11.75 -0.47 -21.09
CA PHE A 244 11.22 -1.74 -20.61
C PHE A 244 9.88 -2.10 -21.25
N ASN A 245 9.39 -1.35 -22.24
CA ASN A 245 8.09 -1.61 -22.85
C ASN A 245 7.96 -3.00 -23.49
N HIS A 246 9.08 -3.64 -23.82
CA HIS A 246 9.11 -5.01 -24.34
C HIS A 246 8.85 -6.08 -23.26
N LEU A 247 9.02 -5.77 -21.96
CA LEU A 247 8.80 -6.68 -20.83
C LEU A 247 7.31 -6.77 -20.44
N LYS A 248 6.47 -7.25 -21.36
CA LYS A 248 4.99 -7.27 -21.21
C LYS A 248 4.46 -8.01 -19.97
N ASN A 249 5.27 -8.86 -19.36
CA ASN A 249 4.93 -9.63 -18.17
C ASN A 249 5.38 -8.99 -16.86
N LEU A 250 6.07 -7.85 -16.91
CA LEU A 250 6.66 -7.22 -15.73
C LEU A 250 5.57 -6.74 -14.76
N GLU A 251 5.65 -7.24 -13.52
CA GLU A 251 4.77 -6.90 -12.41
C GLU A 251 5.47 -5.99 -11.40
N THR A 252 6.79 -6.14 -11.22
CA THR A 252 7.60 -5.34 -10.30
C THR A 252 8.81 -4.76 -11.02
N LEU A 253 8.98 -3.45 -10.92
CA LEU A 253 10.16 -2.72 -11.36
C LEU A 253 10.75 -1.93 -10.20
N VAL A 254 11.98 -2.25 -9.83
CA VAL A 254 12.79 -1.50 -8.86
C VAL A 254 13.99 -0.91 -9.58
N LEU A 255 14.16 0.40 -9.52
CA LEU A 255 15.30 1.10 -10.12
C LEU A 255 16.05 1.90 -9.06
N ASN A 256 17.31 1.54 -8.84
CA ASN A 256 18.18 2.35 -8.01
C ASN A 256 18.82 3.47 -8.85
N ILE A 257 18.50 4.70 -8.48
CA ILE A 257 18.89 5.93 -9.17
C ILE A 257 20.07 6.65 -8.50
N ASP A 258 20.65 6.15 -7.41
CA ASP A 258 21.72 6.85 -6.65
C ASP A 258 22.93 7.27 -7.49
N ARG A 259 23.12 6.61 -8.63
CA ARG A 259 24.21 6.87 -9.55
C ARG A 259 23.75 7.13 -10.97
N SER A 260 22.46 7.39 -11.19
CA SER A 260 21.92 7.63 -12.53
C SER A 260 22.64 8.78 -13.24
N PRO A 261 22.76 8.76 -14.57
CA PRO A 261 23.28 9.89 -15.33
C PRO A 261 22.50 11.17 -15.05
N LYS A 262 23.11 12.34 -15.24
CA LYS A 262 22.43 13.64 -15.00
C LYS A 262 21.12 13.79 -15.79
N VAL A 263 21.08 13.24 -16.99
CA VAL A 263 19.91 13.26 -17.87
C VAL A 263 19.68 11.83 -18.35
N TRP A 264 18.49 11.31 -18.09
CA TRP A 264 18.09 9.99 -18.54
C TRP A 264 16.56 9.87 -18.58
N GLU A 265 16.05 8.90 -19.34
CA GLU A 265 14.63 8.65 -19.52
C GLU A 265 14.25 7.21 -19.18
N LEU A 266 13.01 7.03 -18.71
CA LEU A 266 12.40 5.73 -18.43
C LEU A 266 11.12 5.56 -19.27
N LYS A 267 11.10 4.52 -20.13
CA LYS A 267 9.96 4.16 -20.96
C LYS A 267 9.32 2.87 -20.45
N ILE A 268 8.19 3.05 -19.75
CA ILE A 268 7.44 1.97 -19.09
C ILE A 268 5.94 1.97 -19.42
N ASP A 269 5.49 2.87 -20.30
CA ASP A 269 4.08 3.14 -20.57
C ASP A 269 3.24 1.94 -21.04
N GLN A 270 3.89 0.93 -21.63
CA GLN A 270 3.23 -0.28 -22.14
C GLN A 270 3.19 -1.43 -21.12
N LEU A 271 3.64 -1.21 -19.89
CA LEU A 271 3.66 -2.22 -18.83
C LEU A 271 2.30 -2.33 -18.11
N HIS A 272 1.27 -2.82 -18.81
CA HIS A 272 -0.09 -2.91 -18.26
C HIS A 272 -0.25 -3.84 -17.06
N LYS A 273 0.70 -4.76 -16.84
CA LYS A 273 0.73 -5.68 -15.68
C LYS A 273 1.51 -5.15 -14.49
N LEU A 274 2.11 -3.96 -14.59
CA LEU A 274 2.92 -3.38 -13.52
C LEU A 274 2.06 -3.12 -12.27
N LYS A 275 2.46 -3.76 -11.17
CA LYS A 275 1.87 -3.64 -9.83
C LYS A 275 2.75 -2.83 -8.89
N HIS A 276 4.07 -2.91 -9.05
CA HIS A 276 5.01 -2.26 -8.15
C HIS A 276 6.03 -1.45 -8.97
N LEU A 277 6.05 -0.14 -8.75
CA LEU A 277 7.05 0.77 -9.31
C LEU A 277 7.79 1.44 -8.16
N GLU A 278 9.07 1.11 -8.04
CA GLU A 278 9.91 1.62 -6.96
C GLU A 278 11.16 2.28 -7.54
N LEU A 279 11.27 3.60 -7.36
CA LEU A 279 12.50 4.32 -7.60
C LEU A 279 13.21 4.52 -6.26
N GLU A 280 14.45 4.06 -6.16
CA GLU A 280 15.24 4.10 -4.92
C GLU A 280 16.48 4.97 -5.08
N GLY A 281 16.84 5.72 -4.06
CA GLY A 281 18.06 6.52 -4.03
C GLY A 281 17.82 7.93 -3.50
N ASN A 282 18.89 8.56 -3.00
CA ASN A 282 18.86 9.88 -2.40
C ASN A 282 19.62 10.92 -3.23
N ASN A 283 20.54 10.49 -4.10
CA ASN A 283 21.46 11.38 -4.82
C ASN A 283 21.32 11.34 -6.34
N GLY A 284 20.31 10.61 -6.83
CA GLY A 284 20.06 10.44 -8.26
C GLY A 284 19.47 11.66 -8.94
N THR A 285 19.07 11.45 -10.19
CA THR A 285 18.25 12.38 -10.97
C THR A 285 16.95 11.69 -11.38
N SER A 286 15.89 12.47 -11.55
CA SER A 286 14.60 11.94 -11.98
C SER A 286 14.69 11.34 -13.41
N PRO A 287 14.13 10.14 -13.65
CA PRO A 287 13.88 9.66 -15.01
C PRO A 287 12.68 10.30 -15.68
N PHE A 288 11.83 10.94 -14.89
CA PHE A 288 10.66 11.66 -15.35
C PHE A 288 11.03 13.12 -15.59
N GLY A 289 10.36 13.77 -16.53
CA GLY A 289 10.38 15.21 -16.63
C GLY A 289 9.69 15.87 -15.43
N GLU A 290 9.18 17.08 -15.64
CA GLU A 290 8.44 17.80 -14.59
C GLU A 290 7.04 17.21 -14.33
N GLU A 291 6.56 16.32 -15.21
CA GLU A 291 5.23 15.73 -15.11
C GLU A 291 5.27 14.21 -15.03
N ILE A 292 4.49 13.66 -14.10
CA ILE A 292 4.11 12.24 -14.06
C ILE A 292 2.59 12.16 -14.22
N ASP A 293 2.15 11.56 -15.33
CA ASP A 293 0.73 11.34 -15.62
C ASP A 293 0.43 9.85 -15.86
N PHE A 294 -0.22 9.24 -14.87
CA PHE A 294 -0.62 7.84 -14.91
C PHE A 294 -2.13 7.67 -15.15
N THR A 295 -2.85 8.68 -15.67
CA THR A 295 -4.32 8.64 -15.82
C THR A 295 -4.84 7.39 -16.51
N ASN A 296 -4.16 6.92 -17.56
CA ASN A 296 -4.51 5.70 -18.31
C ASN A 296 -3.43 4.62 -18.25
N LYS A 297 -2.53 4.71 -17.26
CA LYS A 297 -1.38 3.80 -17.12
C LYS A 297 -1.49 2.99 -15.83
N TYR A 298 -0.90 1.80 -15.83
CA TYR A 298 -0.76 0.93 -14.65
C TYR A 298 -2.06 0.72 -13.86
N PRO A 299 -3.10 0.12 -14.46
CA PRO A 299 -4.39 -0.09 -13.79
C PRO A 299 -4.27 -1.01 -12.57
N LEU A 300 -3.24 -1.87 -12.54
CA LEU A 300 -2.97 -2.81 -11.44
C LEU A 300 -1.98 -2.28 -10.39
N LEU A 301 -1.61 -1.00 -10.45
CA LEU A 301 -0.60 -0.43 -9.54
C LEU A 301 -1.04 -0.57 -8.07
N GLU A 302 -0.24 -1.31 -7.29
CA GLU A 302 -0.41 -1.56 -5.86
C GLU A 302 0.57 -0.75 -5.01
N THR A 303 1.80 -0.55 -5.50
CA THR A 303 2.87 0.17 -4.82
C THR A 303 3.48 1.23 -5.73
N LEU A 304 3.64 2.44 -5.20
CA LEU A 304 4.46 3.50 -5.80
C LEU A 304 5.45 4.05 -4.77
N VAL A 305 6.73 4.01 -5.11
CA VAL A 305 7.80 4.65 -4.33
C VAL A 305 8.52 5.68 -5.20
N LEU A 306 8.48 6.95 -4.79
CA LEU A 306 9.15 8.07 -5.45
C LEU A 306 10.10 8.77 -4.45
N PRO A 307 11.41 8.83 -4.73
CA PRO A 307 12.39 9.45 -3.86
C PRO A 307 12.49 10.97 -4.10
N ASN A 308 13.17 11.68 -3.19
CA ASN A 308 13.29 13.15 -3.22
C ASN A 308 13.83 13.72 -4.55
N PRO A 309 14.82 13.09 -5.22
CA PRO A 309 15.29 13.60 -6.51
C PRO A 309 14.25 13.59 -7.63
N VAL A 310 13.24 12.72 -7.52
CA VAL A 310 12.13 12.68 -8.47
C VAL A 310 11.14 13.80 -8.13
N THR A 311 10.75 13.91 -6.87
CA THR A 311 9.65 14.78 -6.43
C THR A 311 9.99 16.27 -6.46
N LYS A 312 11.25 16.64 -6.24
CA LYS A 312 11.71 18.05 -6.17
C LYS A 312 11.47 18.84 -7.46
N ILE A 313 11.50 18.17 -8.61
CA ILE A 313 11.32 18.84 -9.91
C ILE A 313 9.89 18.80 -10.42
N LEU A 314 8.99 18.04 -9.78
CA LEU A 314 7.64 17.82 -10.30
C LEU A 314 6.79 19.08 -10.20
N THR A 315 6.20 19.45 -11.32
CA THR A 315 5.10 20.41 -11.41
C THR A 315 3.75 19.68 -11.37
N LYS A 316 3.72 18.39 -11.73
CA LYS A 316 2.47 17.63 -11.79
C LYS A 316 2.66 16.14 -11.49
N LEU A 317 1.78 15.61 -10.62
CA LEU A 317 1.67 14.19 -10.32
C LEU A 317 0.20 13.76 -10.38
N LEU A 318 -0.16 12.95 -11.38
CA LEU A 318 -1.52 12.44 -11.57
C LEU A 318 -1.58 10.91 -11.44
N LEU A 319 -2.25 10.44 -10.39
CA LEU A 319 -2.63 9.06 -10.15
C LEU A 319 -4.14 8.93 -9.92
N PRO A 320 -5.00 9.30 -10.90
CA PRO A 320 -6.43 9.13 -10.74
C PRO A 320 -6.82 7.65 -10.88
N ASN A 321 -7.90 7.28 -10.21
CA ASN A 321 -8.53 5.96 -10.28
C ASN A 321 -7.55 4.78 -10.18
N LYS A 322 -6.76 4.68 -9.10
CA LYS A 322 -5.90 3.51 -8.81
C LYS A 322 -6.53 2.62 -7.73
N PRO A 323 -7.51 1.76 -8.08
CA PRO A 323 -8.29 1.00 -7.09
C PRO A 323 -7.45 -0.01 -6.31
N HIS A 324 -6.30 -0.42 -6.84
CA HIS A 324 -5.40 -1.38 -6.23
C HIS A 324 -4.26 -0.73 -5.42
N LEU A 325 -4.11 0.60 -5.48
CA LEU A 325 -3.03 1.30 -4.79
C LEU A 325 -3.22 1.19 -3.27
N LYS A 326 -2.26 0.52 -2.64
CA LYS A 326 -2.23 0.25 -1.20
C LYS A 326 -1.06 0.95 -0.53
N THR A 327 0.09 0.98 -1.20
CA THR A 327 1.34 1.50 -0.63
C THR A 327 1.80 2.70 -1.45
N LEU A 328 1.89 3.84 -0.78
CA LEU A 328 2.41 5.06 -1.34
C LEU A 328 3.58 5.54 -0.47
N ARG A 329 4.74 5.74 -1.06
CA ARG A 329 5.90 6.36 -0.40
C ARG A 329 6.45 7.43 -1.32
N ILE A 330 6.09 8.68 -1.06
CA ILE A 330 6.61 9.82 -1.81
C ILE A 330 7.47 10.62 -0.84
N SER A 331 8.76 10.67 -1.09
CA SER A 331 9.69 11.48 -0.29
C SER A 331 9.60 12.93 -0.73
N ASN A 332 9.24 13.82 0.19
CA ASN A 332 9.11 15.26 -0.03
C ASN A 332 9.92 16.04 1.01
N ARG A 333 11.14 15.59 1.33
CA ARG A 333 11.98 16.16 2.39
C ARG A 333 12.18 17.68 2.24
N ASP A 334 12.28 18.15 1.00
CA ASP A 334 12.47 19.58 0.69
C ASP A 334 11.15 20.29 0.30
N GLY A 335 10.01 19.61 0.47
CA GLY A 335 8.72 20.02 -0.07
C GLY A 335 8.61 19.90 -1.59
N PHE A 336 7.38 19.94 -2.10
CA PHE A 336 7.08 20.01 -3.52
C PHE A 336 7.14 21.47 -4.01
N GLN A 337 8.36 21.96 -4.19
CA GLN A 337 8.61 23.38 -4.48
C GLN A 337 7.96 23.87 -5.77
N LYS A 338 7.87 23.05 -6.81
CA LYS A 338 7.33 23.45 -8.13
C LYS A 338 5.91 22.95 -8.43
N MET A 339 5.32 22.18 -7.52
CA MET A 339 4.08 21.47 -7.80
C MET A 339 2.90 22.42 -7.99
N LYS A 340 2.17 22.19 -9.07
CA LYS A 340 0.91 22.86 -9.44
C LYS A 340 -0.28 21.93 -9.30
N ARG A 341 -0.12 20.64 -9.62
CA ARG A 341 -1.23 19.65 -9.58
C ARG A 341 -0.80 18.34 -8.96
N PHE A 342 -1.39 18.02 -7.80
CA PHE A 342 -1.12 16.81 -7.05
C PHE A 342 -2.41 16.00 -6.86
N VAL A 343 -2.55 14.92 -7.62
CA VAL A 343 -3.76 14.08 -7.63
C VAL A 343 -3.39 12.65 -7.30
N ILE A 344 -3.87 12.16 -6.17
CA ILE A 344 -3.74 10.78 -5.72
C ILE A 344 -5.14 10.24 -5.42
N GLU A 345 -5.58 9.25 -6.21
CA GLU A 345 -6.87 8.60 -6.01
C GLU A 345 -6.71 7.08 -5.89
N GLY A 346 -6.84 6.57 -4.68
CA GLY A 346 -6.86 5.13 -4.39
C GLY A 346 -8.17 4.69 -3.76
N LYS A 347 -8.38 3.37 -3.63
CA LYS A 347 -9.52 2.81 -2.88
C LYS A 347 -9.22 2.71 -1.38
N SER A 348 -7.98 2.38 -1.04
CA SER A 348 -7.56 2.18 0.34
C SER A 348 -6.03 2.21 0.44
N ILE A 349 -5.46 3.40 0.34
CA ILE A 349 -4.04 3.66 0.61
C ILE A 349 -3.84 3.52 2.12
N LYS A 350 -2.92 2.64 2.53
CA LYS A 350 -2.64 2.28 3.93
C LYS A 350 -1.16 2.47 4.24
N ASN A 351 -0.85 2.48 5.53
CA ASN A 351 0.51 2.45 6.08
C ASN A 351 1.34 3.69 5.74
N GLY A 352 1.09 4.78 6.47
CA GLY A 352 1.96 5.96 6.43
C GLY A 352 1.34 7.19 7.09
N ALA A 353 2.20 7.99 7.71
CA ALA A 353 1.94 9.40 7.94
C ALA A 353 2.26 10.17 6.65
N TYR A 354 1.22 10.67 6.00
CA TYR A 354 1.32 11.38 4.73
C TYR A 354 1.39 12.88 4.99
N HIS A 355 2.60 13.42 4.85
CA HIS A 355 2.83 14.84 4.97
C HIS A 355 3.15 15.42 3.61
N PHE A 356 2.27 16.27 3.07
CA PHE A 356 2.47 16.88 1.76
C PHE A 356 2.68 18.39 1.91
N GLU A 357 3.92 18.80 1.65
CA GLU A 357 4.37 20.18 1.74
C GLU A 357 4.54 20.78 0.35
N PHE A 358 4.04 21.99 0.11
CA PHE A 358 3.98 22.58 -1.24
C PHE A 358 4.53 24.02 -1.29
N GLY A 359 4.94 24.42 -2.49
CA GLY A 359 5.27 25.81 -2.78
C GLY A 359 6.70 26.23 -2.41
N SER A 360 7.06 27.42 -2.88
CA SER A 360 8.33 28.12 -2.66
C SER A 360 8.14 29.62 -2.96
N ALA A 361 9.17 30.46 -2.82
CA ALA A 361 9.12 31.87 -3.21
C ALA A 361 8.60 32.10 -4.65
N ASP A 362 9.02 31.25 -5.59
CA ASP A 362 8.63 31.32 -7.00
C ASP A 362 7.34 30.54 -7.32
N ASN A 363 6.80 29.82 -6.34
CA ASN A 363 5.59 29.00 -6.49
C ASN A 363 4.65 29.19 -5.29
N THR A 364 3.91 30.29 -5.33
CA THR A 364 2.98 30.67 -4.26
C THR A 364 1.55 30.15 -4.45
N GLU A 365 1.31 29.42 -5.55
CA GLU A 365 -0.01 28.96 -5.94
C GLU A 365 0.02 27.53 -6.49
N VAL A 366 -0.83 26.67 -5.93
CA VAL A 366 -1.13 25.30 -6.38
C VAL A 366 -2.54 25.27 -6.98
N GLU A 367 -2.69 24.69 -8.16
CA GLU A 367 -3.98 24.62 -8.86
C GLU A 367 -4.90 23.57 -8.24
N GLU A 368 -4.34 22.42 -7.88
CA GLU A 368 -5.14 21.28 -7.42
C GLU A 368 -4.35 20.38 -6.47
N VAL A 369 -4.94 20.10 -5.31
CA VAL A 369 -4.56 19.02 -4.43
C VAL A 369 -5.78 18.13 -4.22
N ARG A 370 -5.70 16.88 -4.69
CA ARG A 370 -6.77 15.90 -4.60
C ARG A 370 -6.26 14.62 -3.96
N LEU A 371 -6.82 14.29 -2.79
CA LEU A 371 -6.44 13.13 -2.00
C LEU A 371 -7.68 12.27 -1.77
N ILE A 372 -7.68 11.05 -2.33
CA ILE A 372 -8.81 10.12 -2.21
C ILE A 372 -8.33 8.75 -1.72
N GLY A 373 -9.03 8.22 -0.70
CA GLY A 373 -8.88 6.83 -0.24
C GLY A 373 -7.77 6.59 0.77
N PHE A 374 -7.35 7.61 1.52
CA PHE A 374 -6.31 7.51 2.55
C PHE A 374 -6.92 6.95 3.85
N ASN A 375 -6.55 5.72 4.22
CA ASN A 375 -7.20 4.97 5.28
C ASN A 375 -6.25 4.49 6.38
N TYR A 376 -6.86 4.23 7.52
CA TYR A 376 -6.24 3.74 8.75
C TYR A 376 -5.47 2.42 8.60
N SER A 377 -4.37 2.31 9.35
CA SER A 377 -3.60 1.12 9.64
C SER A 377 -2.85 1.27 10.99
N ILE A 378 -2.19 0.20 11.42
CA ILE A 378 -1.86 -0.08 12.83
C ILE A 378 -0.83 0.89 13.44
N ASN A 379 -0.05 1.64 12.66
CA ASN A 379 1.05 2.50 13.14
C ASN A 379 0.97 3.90 12.51
N ASP A 380 0.76 4.93 13.33
CA ASP A 380 0.83 6.38 13.03
C ASP A 380 0.35 6.83 11.62
N ASN A 381 -0.92 7.17 11.49
CA ASN A 381 -1.52 7.58 10.21
C ASN A 381 -2.08 9.01 10.25
N GLY A 382 -1.59 9.85 9.35
CA GLY A 382 -2.02 11.23 9.20
C GLY A 382 -2.09 11.64 7.74
N VAL A 383 -2.91 12.66 7.47
CA VAL A 383 -2.84 13.43 6.24
C VAL A 383 -2.57 14.87 6.62
N SER A 384 -1.49 15.45 6.08
CA SER A 384 -1.21 16.87 6.20
C SER A 384 -1.02 17.55 4.86
N VAL A 385 -1.51 18.77 4.77
CA VAL A 385 -1.29 19.68 3.64
C VAL A 385 -0.85 21.03 4.22
N SER A 386 0.35 21.47 3.85
CA SER A 386 0.92 22.72 4.32
C SER A 386 1.91 23.30 3.30
N PRO A 387 2.33 24.56 3.46
CA PRO A 387 3.48 25.06 2.74
C PRO A 387 4.77 24.31 3.11
N SER A 388 5.74 24.32 2.22
CA SER A 388 7.12 23.89 2.52
C SER A 388 7.81 24.88 3.46
N SER A 389 8.84 24.44 4.17
CA SER A 389 9.69 25.33 4.97
C SER A 389 10.26 26.48 4.12
N SER A 390 10.73 26.18 2.90
CA SER A 390 11.25 27.19 1.97
C SER A 390 10.22 28.23 1.55
N PHE A 391 8.92 27.91 1.56
CA PHE A 391 7.87 28.89 1.33
C PHE A 391 7.72 29.85 2.52
N LEU A 392 7.77 29.29 3.74
CA LEU A 392 7.56 30.06 4.98
C LEU A 392 8.71 31.02 5.28
N ASP A 393 9.95 30.65 4.94
CA ASP A 393 11.12 31.49 5.17
C ASP A 393 11.12 32.75 4.27
N ASP A 394 10.52 32.65 3.07
CA ASP A 394 10.62 33.67 2.02
C ASP A 394 9.33 34.52 1.84
N ASN A 395 8.23 34.19 2.52
CA ASN A 395 6.93 34.82 2.29
C ASN A 395 6.36 35.47 3.57
N ASP A 396 6.30 36.81 3.59
CA ASP A 396 5.82 37.61 4.72
C ASP A 396 4.37 37.30 5.13
N ASP A 397 3.53 36.93 4.16
CA ASP A 397 2.13 36.59 4.39
C ASP A 397 1.98 35.16 4.94
N GLY A 398 3.00 34.33 4.73
CA GLY A 398 3.10 32.94 5.19
C GLY A 398 2.06 31.98 4.63
N MET A 399 1.19 32.41 3.71
CA MET A 399 0.00 31.66 3.24
C MET A 399 0.14 31.16 1.80
N LEU A 400 0.12 29.84 1.59
CA LEU A 400 0.11 29.23 0.25
C LEU A 400 -1.31 29.24 -0.33
N SER A 401 -1.48 29.70 -1.57
CA SER A 401 -2.77 29.61 -2.26
C SER A 401 -2.95 28.23 -2.91
N ILE A 402 -4.05 27.54 -2.62
CA ILE A 402 -4.48 26.30 -3.26
C ILE A 402 -5.86 26.54 -3.87
N LYS A 403 -5.94 26.60 -5.20
CA LYS A 403 -7.20 26.86 -5.91
C LYS A 403 -8.25 25.81 -5.59
N LYS A 404 -7.88 24.52 -5.58
CA LYS A 404 -8.80 23.43 -5.26
C LYS A 404 -8.17 22.41 -4.33
N LEU A 405 -8.73 22.26 -3.14
CA LEU A 405 -8.40 21.18 -2.21
C LEU A 405 -9.60 20.22 -2.10
N PHE A 406 -9.38 18.97 -2.49
CA PHE A 406 -10.39 17.92 -2.48
C PHE A 406 -9.93 16.74 -1.63
N LEU A 407 -10.68 16.45 -0.56
CA LEU A 407 -10.42 15.36 0.37
C LEU A 407 -11.61 14.40 0.37
N LYS A 408 -11.41 13.14 -0.03
CA LYS A 408 -12.52 12.18 -0.11
C LYS A 408 -12.16 10.78 0.37
N ASP A 409 -13.12 10.12 1.00
CA ASP A 409 -12.98 8.75 1.50
C ASP A 409 -11.69 8.62 2.36
N ILE A 410 -11.45 9.60 3.23
CA ILE A 410 -10.28 9.67 4.12
C ILE A 410 -10.68 9.23 5.52
N SER A 411 -9.91 8.32 6.10
CA SER A 411 -10.15 7.77 7.43
C SER A 411 -8.83 7.62 8.20
N THR A 412 -8.43 8.65 8.96
CA THR A 412 -7.09 8.72 9.60
C THR A 412 -7.16 9.09 11.08
N SER A 413 -6.05 8.91 11.82
CA SER A 413 -5.97 9.39 13.21
C SER A 413 -5.72 10.89 13.30
N THR A 414 -5.04 11.47 12.30
CA THR A 414 -4.68 12.89 12.31
C THR A 414 -5.02 13.57 10.99
N LEU A 415 -5.40 14.85 11.10
CA LEU A 415 -5.53 15.78 9.98
C LEU A 415 -4.86 17.10 10.35
N TYR A 416 -3.97 17.58 9.48
CA TYR A 416 -3.27 18.85 9.66
C TYR A 416 -3.37 19.71 8.40
N LEU A 417 -4.03 20.84 8.51
CA LEU A 417 -4.08 21.87 7.48
C LEU A 417 -3.53 23.16 8.08
N HIS A 418 -2.55 23.78 7.42
CA HIS A 418 -1.87 24.95 7.97
C HIS A 418 -1.41 25.92 6.89
N ASN A 419 -1.53 27.22 7.16
CA ASN A 419 -0.98 28.30 6.34
C ASN A 419 -1.43 28.22 4.86
N ILE A 420 -2.73 27.98 4.64
CA ILE A 420 -3.29 27.77 3.30
C ILE A 420 -4.51 28.65 3.04
N LYS A 421 -4.57 29.22 1.84
CA LYS A 421 -5.73 29.92 1.30
C LYS A 421 -6.38 29.06 0.23
N LEU A 422 -7.69 28.84 0.34
CA LEU A 422 -8.47 27.96 -0.53
C LEU A 422 -9.49 28.77 -1.34
N ASP A 423 -9.54 28.56 -2.66
CA ASP A 423 -10.62 29.11 -3.50
C ASP A 423 -11.79 28.13 -3.60
N GLU A 424 -11.50 26.83 -3.58
CA GLU A 424 -12.48 25.73 -3.54
C GLU A 424 -12.01 24.69 -2.52
N PHE A 425 -12.92 24.31 -1.62
CA PHE A 425 -12.69 23.23 -0.66
C PHE A 425 -13.85 22.24 -0.71
N VAL A 426 -13.52 20.98 -0.97
CA VAL A 426 -14.51 19.91 -1.05
C VAL A 426 -14.07 18.77 -0.15
N THR A 427 -15.00 18.29 0.67
CA THR A 427 -14.81 17.15 1.55
C THR A 427 -15.98 16.18 1.41
N GLU A 428 -15.68 14.88 1.28
CA GLU A 428 -16.71 13.85 1.13
C GLU A 428 -16.29 12.59 1.91
N ASN A 429 -17.18 12.03 2.73
CA ASN A 429 -16.93 10.78 3.48
C ASN A 429 -15.61 10.77 4.27
N THR A 430 -15.30 11.87 4.96
CA THR A 430 -14.08 11.98 5.76
C THR A 430 -14.35 11.66 7.24
N ALA A 431 -13.39 11.01 7.89
CA ALA A 431 -13.43 10.72 9.32
C ALA A 431 -12.02 10.81 9.93
N PHE A 432 -11.88 11.55 11.02
CA PHE A 432 -10.59 11.81 11.67
C PHE A 432 -10.63 11.38 13.14
N GLY A 433 -9.46 11.25 13.76
CA GLY A 433 -9.34 10.84 15.16
C GLY A 433 -9.52 9.34 15.39
N LEU A 434 -9.31 8.47 14.40
CA LEU A 434 -9.45 7.02 14.63
C LEU A 434 -8.43 6.45 15.63
N ASP A 435 -8.85 5.45 16.41
CA ASP A 435 -8.03 4.77 17.41
C ASP A 435 -6.84 4.05 16.77
N VAL A 436 -5.61 4.42 17.15
CA VAL A 436 -4.38 3.71 16.77
C VAL A 436 -3.89 2.89 17.96
N VAL A 437 -3.55 1.63 17.71
CA VAL A 437 -2.83 0.81 18.70
C VAL A 437 -1.45 1.46 18.86
N ASN A 438 -1.19 2.13 19.99
CA ASN A 438 0.06 2.81 20.36
C ASN A 438 0.25 4.28 19.91
N ASN A 439 -0.79 5.02 19.50
CA ASN A 439 -0.66 6.47 19.33
C ASN A 439 -1.65 7.22 20.21
N ASP A 440 -1.14 7.94 21.20
CA ASP A 440 -1.93 8.79 22.11
C ASP A 440 -2.40 10.09 21.43
N SER A 441 -1.85 10.43 20.26
CA SER A 441 -2.08 11.72 19.60
C SER A 441 -3.10 11.64 18.46
N LYS A 442 -4.39 11.54 18.80
CA LYS A 442 -5.50 11.73 17.84
C LYS A 442 -5.77 13.22 17.70
N TYR A 443 -5.10 13.89 16.76
CA TYR A 443 -5.19 15.35 16.66
C TYR A 443 -5.79 15.84 15.35
N MET A 444 -6.60 16.89 15.45
CA MET A 444 -7.03 17.69 14.32
C MET A 444 -6.49 19.10 14.50
N GLN A 445 -5.75 19.59 13.51
CA GLN A 445 -5.17 20.92 13.53
C GLN A 445 -5.51 21.70 12.26
N PHE A 446 -6.13 22.86 12.48
CA PHE A 446 -6.47 23.84 11.46
C PHE A 446 -5.95 25.19 11.95
N THR A 447 -4.91 25.71 11.32
CA THR A 447 -4.26 26.94 11.78
C THR A 447 -3.91 27.82 10.61
N ASP A 448 -4.31 29.10 10.64
CA ASP A 448 -4.03 30.06 9.58
C ASP A 448 -4.57 29.52 8.23
N ILE A 449 -5.89 29.35 8.15
CA ILE A 449 -6.57 28.85 6.93
C ILE A 449 -7.58 29.88 6.46
N SER A 450 -7.60 30.16 5.16
CA SER A 450 -8.64 30.99 4.53
C SER A 450 -9.51 30.15 3.61
N TYR A 451 -10.78 29.98 3.96
CA TYR A 451 -11.80 29.27 3.18
C TYR A 451 -12.61 30.23 2.29
N PRO A 452 -13.19 29.73 1.17
CA PRO A 452 -14.05 30.53 0.32
C PRO A 452 -15.38 30.90 0.99
N ILE A 453 -16.09 31.87 0.42
CA ILE A 453 -17.44 32.24 0.90
C ILE A 453 -18.38 31.04 0.73
N GLY A 454 -19.15 30.75 1.78
CA GLY A 454 -20.17 29.69 1.76
C GLY A 454 -19.68 28.31 2.18
N THR A 455 -18.41 28.16 2.60
CA THR A 455 -17.93 26.90 3.20
C THR A 455 -18.75 26.51 4.41
N THR A 456 -19.23 25.27 4.43
CA THR A 456 -19.84 24.63 5.61
C THR A 456 -18.84 23.67 6.27
N PHE A 457 -19.09 23.37 7.53
CA PHE A 457 -18.22 22.51 8.35
C PHE A 457 -18.96 21.24 8.80
N ASP A 458 -19.96 20.79 8.03
CA ASP A 458 -20.78 19.61 8.38
C ASP A 458 -19.97 18.30 8.41
N TRP A 459 -18.85 18.27 7.69
CA TRP A 459 -17.88 17.17 7.68
C TRP A 459 -17.03 17.12 8.97
N PHE A 460 -16.99 18.21 9.74
CA PHE A 460 -16.14 18.33 10.92
C PHE A 460 -16.71 17.52 12.08
N ASN A 461 -15.97 16.51 12.53
CA ASN A 461 -16.40 15.61 13.59
C ASN A 461 -15.25 15.39 14.59
N ILE A 462 -15.44 15.88 15.83
CA ILE A 462 -14.47 15.80 16.92
C ILE A 462 -14.67 14.58 17.83
N SER A 463 -15.68 13.74 17.58
CA SER A 463 -16.10 12.64 18.47
C SER A 463 -15.02 11.59 18.77
N ARG A 464 -13.95 11.58 17.98
CA ARG A 464 -12.82 10.65 18.13
C ARG A 464 -11.49 11.37 18.36
N THR A 465 -11.51 12.70 18.44
CA THR A 465 -10.32 13.53 18.56
C THR A 465 -9.93 13.70 20.03
N THR A 466 -8.63 13.63 20.31
CA THR A 466 -8.03 13.88 21.62
C THR A 466 -7.53 15.32 21.72
N ILE A 467 -6.89 15.83 20.66
CA ILE A 467 -6.30 17.17 20.60
C ILE A 467 -6.94 17.94 19.45
N LEU A 468 -7.61 19.05 19.75
CA LEU A 468 -8.15 19.95 18.75
C LEU A 468 -7.39 21.26 18.77
N ARG A 469 -6.84 21.68 17.61
CA ARG A 469 -6.30 23.02 17.39
C ARG A 469 -7.04 23.68 16.25
N PHE A 470 -7.63 24.84 16.50
CA PHE A 470 -8.46 25.54 15.55
C PHE A 470 -8.28 27.05 15.70
N SER A 471 -7.39 27.64 14.91
CA SER A 471 -6.96 29.03 15.11
C SER A 471 -6.80 29.82 13.82
N LYS A 472 -7.19 31.10 13.87
CA LYS A 472 -7.06 32.10 12.79
C LYS A 472 -7.63 31.60 11.46
N ILE A 473 -8.87 31.14 11.52
CA ILE A 473 -9.62 30.68 10.35
C ILE A 473 -10.37 31.87 9.75
N LEU A 474 -10.23 32.08 8.45
CA LEU A 474 -11.00 33.06 7.68
C LEU A 474 -12.01 32.34 6.80
N VAL A 475 -13.21 32.90 6.63
CA VAL A 475 -14.20 32.48 5.63
C VAL A 475 -14.58 33.72 4.82
N GLY A 476 -14.26 33.72 3.52
CA GLY A 476 -14.48 34.88 2.68
C GLY A 476 -13.72 36.13 3.15
N ASN A 477 -12.46 35.95 3.57
CA ASN A 477 -11.57 36.98 4.13
C ASN A 477 -12.05 37.63 5.45
N LYS A 478 -13.04 37.04 6.12
CA LYS A 478 -13.49 37.47 7.46
C LYS A 478 -13.11 36.41 8.48
N PRO A 479 -12.63 36.79 9.68
CA PRO A 479 -12.38 35.81 10.73
C PRO A 479 -13.65 35.01 11.03
N LEU A 480 -13.50 33.71 11.29
CA LEU A 480 -14.63 32.84 11.59
C LEU A 480 -15.35 33.35 12.84
N ALA A 481 -16.67 33.41 12.77
CA ALA A 481 -17.49 33.81 13.91
C ALA A 481 -17.42 32.75 15.02
N TYR A 482 -17.37 33.18 16.28
CA TYR A 482 -17.29 32.24 17.40
C TYR A 482 -18.53 31.34 17.49
N SER A 483 -19.70 31.84 17.11
CA SER A 483 -20.94 31.05 17.09
C SER A 483 -20.82 29.78 16.24
N VAL A 484 -20.05 29.83 15.14
CA VAL A 484 -19.76 28.66 14.30
C VAL A 484 -18.84 27.70 15.04
N VAL A 485 -17.80 28.20 15.72
CA VAL A 485 -16.88 27.38 16.54
C VAL A 485 -17.64 26.69 17.67
N ASP A 486 -18.51 27.42 18.37
CA ASP A 486 -19.34 26.87 19.44
C ASP A 486 -20.27 25.78 18.91
N GLN A 487 -20.91 25.97 17.74
CA GLN A 487 -21.68 24.91 17.09
C GLN A 487 -20.83 23.66 16.77
N LEU A 488 -19.60 23.83 16.26
CA LEU A 488 -18.68 22.73 15.99
C LEU A 488 -18.30 21.97 17.27
N LEU A 489 -18.16 22.69 18.38
CA LEU A 489 -17.88 22.12 19.70
C LEU A 489 -19.14 21.57 20.39
N GLN A 490 -20.36 21.96 19.97
CA GLN A 490 -21.65 21.56 20.55
C GLN A 490 -22.28 20.34 19.89
N ASN A 491 -21.80 19.94 18.71
CA ASN A 491 -22.37 18.83 17.97
C ASN A 491 -22.25 17.52 18.79
N LYS A 492 -23.41 16.97 19.21
CA LYS A 492 -23.63 16.11 20.39
C LYS A 492 -23.05 14.69 20.34
N GLN A 493 -22.10 14.39 19.47
CA GLN A 493 -21.52 13.05 19.38
C GLN A 493 -20.27 12.94 20.28
N ASN A 494 -20.50 12.50 21.51
CA ASN A 494 -19.54 12.00 22.51
C ASN A 494 -18.18 12.74 22.63
N PRO A 495 -18.14 13.93 23.29
CA PRO A 495 -16.92 14.68 23.58
C PRO A 495 -15.99 14.05 24.64
N GLU A 496 -16.16 12.77 24.98
CA GLU A 496 -15.36 12.11 26.03
C GLU A 496 -13.91 11.88 25.62
N THR A 497 -13.55 11.99 24.34
CA THR A 497 -12.16 11.75 23.89
C THR A 497 -11.25 12.97 24.01
N LEU A 498 -11.81 14.18 24.03
CA LEU A 498 -11.02 15.42 23.98
C LEU A 498 -10.33 15.70 25.31
N THR A 499 -9.00 15.83 25.28
CA THR A 499 -8.17 16.23 26.42
C THR A 499 -7.54 17.61 26.24
N TYR A 500 -7.36 18.08 24.99
CA TYR A 500 -6.79 19.39 24.69
C TYR A 500 -7.61 20.15 23.65
N ILE A 501 -7.90 21.42 23.91
CA ILE A 501 -8.53 22.35 22.96
C ILE A 501 -7.70 23.63 22.85
N GLU A 502 -7.28 24.00 21.65
CA GLU A 502 -6.77 25.32 21.31
C GLU A 502 -7.69 25.99 20.31
N VAL A 503 -8.20 27.17 20.65
CA VAL A 503 -9.07 27.97 19.79
C VAL A 503 -8.63 29.43 19.75
N GLY A 504 -8.58 30.07 18.59
CA GLY A 504 -8.22 31.49 18.52
C GLY A 504 -8.45 32.21 17.21
N GLY A 505 -8.32 33.55 17.21
CA GLY A 505 -8.39 34.39 16.01
C GLY A 505 -9.79 34.57 15.40
N PHE A 506 -10.82 34.71 16.24
CA PHE A 506 -12.23 34.86 15.83
C PHE A 506 -12.71 36.31 15.79
N ALA A 507 -13.72 36.61 14.96
CA ALA A 507 -14.23 37.97 14.73
C ALA A 507 -14.92 38.59 15.94
N ASP A 508 -15.68 37.77 16.67
CA ASP A 508 -16.54 38.16 17.77
C ASP A 508 -16.44 37.10 18.88
N TYR A 509 -15.90 37.45 20.04
CA TYR A 509 -16.09 36.60 21.21
C TYR A 509 -17.35 37.08 21.90
N PRO A 510 -18.42 36.27 22.04
CA PRO A 510 -19.59 36.76 22.74
C PRO A 510 -19.21 36.98 24.22
N ASN A 511 -19.67 38.09 24.79
CA ASN A 511 -19.80 38.34 26.23
C ASN A 511 -20.71 37.29 26.94
N LYS A 512 -20.52 36.00 26.68
CA LYS A 512 -21.43 34.91 27.02
C LYS A 512 -20.60 33.66 27.29
N THR A 513 -20.42 33.35 28.57
CA THR A 513 -19.92 32.10 29.15
C THR A 513 -19.62 30.94 28.19
N LEU A 514 -18.38 30.44 28.21
CA LEU A 514 -18.01 29.17 27.57
C LEU A 514 -18.23 28.02 28.56
N ASP A 515 -19.18 27.14 28.26
CA ASP A 515 -19.48 25.94 29.07
C ASP A 515 -18.73 24.72 28.54
N LEU A 516 -17.69 24.33 29.28
CA LEU A 516 -16.84 23.18 29.00
C LEU A 516 -17.18 21.97 29.86
N SER A 517 -18.21 22.05 30.71
CA SER A 517 -18.64 20.95 31.58
C SER A 517 -18.97 19.68 30.78
N ARG A 518 -19.39 19.83 29.52
CA ARG A 518 -19.63 18.71 28.61
C ARG A 518 -18.39 17.87 28.26
N PHE A 519 -17.17 18.38 28.40
CA PHE A 519 -15.93 17.67 28.07
C PHE A 519 -15.33 17.02 29.33
N LYS A 520 -15.77 15.79 29.67
CA LYS A 520 -15.40 15.10 30.92
C LYS A 520 -13.89 14.87 31.12
N ASN A 521 -13.18 14.68 30.02
CA ASN A 521 -11.76 14.34 29.98
C ASN A 521 -10.87 15.52 29.53
N LEU A 522 -11.42 16.73 29.42
CA LEU A 522 -10.64 17.91 29.08
C LEU A 522 -9.63 18.22 30.19
N GLU A 523 -8.35 18.29 29.83
CA GLU A 523 -7.21 18.56 30.71
C GLU A 523 -6.67 19.98 30.51
N LEU A 524 -6.70 20.49 29.27
CA LEU A 524 -6.15 21.79 28.95
C LEU A 524 -6.96 22.51 27.87
N ILE A 525 -7.14 23.81 28.07
CA ILE A 525 -7.71 24.71 27.08
C ILE A 525 -6.81 25.93 26.88
N TYR A 526 -6.55 26.27 25.62
CA TYR A 526 -5.85 27.47 25.21
C TYR A 526 -6.75 28.34 24.33
N ILE A 527 -6.98 29.59 24.72
CA ILE A 527 -7.85 30.53 23.99
C ILE A 527 -7.03 31.74 23.60
N ASN A 528 -6.84 31.97 22.30
CA ASN A 528 -6.05 33.07 21.77
C ASN A 528 -6.93 34.12 21.07
N THR A 529 -7.26 35.20 21.78
CA THR A 529 -8.07 36.31 21.25
C THR A 529 -7.16 37.44 20.74
N VAL A 530 -6.90 37.49 19.44
CA VAL A 530 -6.07 38.54 18.82
C VAL A 530 -6.91 39.35 17.85
N ILE A 531 -7.77 40.23 18.35
CA ILE A 531 -8.25 41.36 17.57
C ILE A 531 -8.15 42.61 18.44
N LYS A 532 -7.45 43.64 17.93
CA LYS A 532 -7.35 44.96 18.57
C LYS A 532 -8.76 45.57 18.67
N GLY A 533 -9.30 45.65 19.89
CA GLY A 533 -10.56 46.33 20.17
C GLY A 533 -11.67 45.43 20.73
N VAL A 534 -11.46 44.92 21.95
CA VAL A 534 -12.45 44.42 22.94
C VAL A 534 -13.25 43.15 22.60
N GLN A 535 -13.03 42.06 23.36
CA GLN A 535 -14.00 41.53 24.35
C GLN A 535 -13.31 40.54 25.30
N VAL A 536 -13.59 40.69 26.60
CA VAL A 536 -13.01 39.92 27.71
C VAL A 536 -13.90 38.70 27.92
N LEU A 537 -13.32 37.50 27.97
CA LEU A 537 -14.06 36.30 28.36
C LEU A 537 -14.51 36.44 29.82
N GLU A 538 -15.83 36.60 30.01
CA GLU A 538 -16.47 36.88 31.32
C GLU A 538 -16.40 35.68 32.27
N LYS A 539 -16.71 34.46 31.79
CA LYS A 539 -16.78 33.24 32.61
C LYS A 539 -16.43 31.99 31.81
N ILE A 540 -15.67 31.07 32.42
CA ILE A 540 -15.44 29.70 31.96
C ILE A 540 -16.09 28.77 32.98
N ILE A 541 -16.93 27.83 32.54
CA ILE A 541 -17.49 26.78 33.40
C ILE A 541 -16.77 25.46 33.10
N LEU A 542 -16.22 24.84 34.15
CA LEU A 542 -15.46 23.58 34.09
C LEU A 542 -15.91 22.65 35.22
N HIS A 543 -15.96 21.34 34.97
CA HIS A 543 -16.26 20.34 36.01
C HIS A 543 -15.08 20.05 36.95
N LYS A 544 -13.84 20.37 36.53
CA LYS A 544 -12.61 20.12 37.29
C LYS A 544 -11.70 21.34 37.22
N SER A 545 -10.90 21.56 38.27
CA SER A 545 -9.79 22.53 38.25
C SER A 545 -8.75 22.06 37.22
N LEU A 546 -8.52 22.85 36.17
CA LEU A 546 -7.47 22.57 35.18
C LEU A 546 -6.15 23.19 35.62
N GLU A 547 -5.04 22.47 35.46
CA GLU A 547 -3.71 23.09 35.51
C GLU A 547 -3.49 23.90 34.22
N GLY A 548 -3.43 25.24 34.31
CA GLY A 548 -2.89 26.06 33.22
C GLY A 548 -3.87 26.82 32.32
N VAL A 549 -5.04 27.25 32.82
CA VAL A 549 -5.86 28.25 32.10
C VAL A 549 -5.08 29.57 31.97
N ARG A 550 -4.41 29.78 30.83
CA ARG A 550 -3.67 31.03 30.53
C ARG A 550 -4.54 31.94 29.66
N LYS A 551 -5.08 33.01 30.25
CA LYS A 551 -5.67 34.11 29.46
C LYS A 551 -4.56 34.87 28.71
N PRO A 552 -4.82 35.40 27.50
CA PRO A 552 -3.86 36.27 26.84
C PRO A 552 -3.64 37.52 27.68
N ILE A 553 -2.38 37.75 28.08
CA ILE A 553 -1.96 38.97 28.75
C ILE A 553 -1.78 40.02 27.66
N HIS A 554 -2.71 40.95 27.53
CA HIS A 554 -2.45 42.20 26.81
C HIS A 554 -1.43 43.01 27.61
N LYS A 555 -0.15 42.98 27.22
CA LYS A 555 0.79 44.04 27.57
C LYS A 555 1.76 44.32 26.43
N ASN A 556 1.59 45.50 25.82
CA ASN A 556 2.75 46.27 25.41
C ASN A 556 3.65 46.44 26.65
N GLY A 557 4.90 45.97 26.58
CA GLY A 557 5.96 46.33 27.52
C GLY A 557 6.31 45.31 28.62
N ARG A 558 7.52 44.73 28.47
CA ARG A 558 8.49 44.23 29.47
C ARG A 558 7.97 43.49 30.73
N GLY A 559 8.24 42.18 30.77
CA GLY A 559 8.95 41.48 31.87
C GLY A 559 8.30 41.27 33.26
N VAL A 560 8.28 39.99 33.65
CA VAL A 560 8.23 39.37 35.01
C VAL A 560 6.85 39.27 35.73
N PRO A 561 6.67 38.33 36.68
CA PRO A 561 6.03 37.01 36.55
C PRO A 561 4.57 36.97 37.04
N ALA A 562 3.90 35.86 36.75
CA ALA A 562 2.49 35.59 37.04
C ALA A 562 2.12 35.72 38.54
N PRO A 563 0.95 36.30 38.86
CA PRO A 563 0.24 35.99 40.09
C PRO A 563 -0.81 34.90 39.83
N ASN A 564 -0.89 33.95 40.76
CA ASN A 564 -2.00 33.01 40.89
C ASN A 564 -3.33 33.77 40.97
N VAL A 565 -4.32 33.35 40.20
CA VAL A 565 -5.71 33.78 40.38
C VAL A 565 -6.60 32.55 40.53
N THR A 566 -7.08 32.40 41.75
CA THR A 566 -8.15 31.48 42.16
C THR A 566 -9.47 31.93 41.53
N LEU A 567 -10.19 30.99 40.91
CA LEU A 567 -11.59 31.18 40.50
C LEU A 567 -12.48 30.95 41.73
N GLU A 568 -13.05 32.02 42.30
CA GLU A 568 -14.14 31.88 43.27
C GLU A 568 -15.50 32.06 42.59
N TYR A 569 -16.37 31.09 42.81
CA TYR A 569 -17.81 31.13 42.56
C TYR A 569 -18.51 31.70 43.80
N LYS A 570 -19.49 32.60 43.62
CA LYS A 570 -20.61 32.73 44.55
C LYS A 570 -21.91 32.86 43.76
N GLU A 571 -22.93 32.21 44.31
CA GLU A 571 -24.24 31.83 43.75
C GLU A 571 -25.04 32.97 43.11
#